data_AF-A0A7V9NKF3-F1
#
_entry.id   AF-A0A7V9NKF3-F1
#
_cell.length_a   1.000
_cell.length_b   1.000
_cell.length_c   1.000
_cell.angle_alpha   90.00
_cell.angle_beta   90.00
_cell.angle_gamma   90.00
#
_symmetry.space_group_name_H-M   'P 1'
#
loop_
_entity.id
_entity.type
_entity.pdbx_description
1 polymer ?
#
loop_
_entity_poly.entity_id
_entity_poly.type
_entity_poly.pdbx_seq_one_letter_code
_entity_poly.pdbx_strand_id
1 'polypeptide(L)'
;AVFDAWMLVPGWERGRSTPEALGVTLQTVADHIDHVCGLAGNAGHCMIGSDLDGAFGQEQCPSDVETIADLANLPALLLSRGWSDADVELIAHGNVLRFLRGVWK
;
A
#
# COMPACT_ATOMS: atom_id res chain seq x y z
N ALA A 1 -0.45 4.44 -0.80
CA ALA A 1 -0.62 3.01 -1.10
C ALA A 1 -2.02 2.58 -0.70
N VAL A 2 -2.79 2.16 -1.69
CA VAL A 2 -4.14 1.59 -1.55
C VAL A 2 -4.05 0.07 -1.51
N PHE A 3 -5.09 -0.61 -1.03
CA PHE A 3 -5.12 -2.07 -0.91
C PHE A 3 -6.27 -2.72 -1.68
N ASP A 4 -7.19 -1.93 -2.24
CA ASP A 4 -8.28 -2.46 -3.06
C ASP A 4 -7.76 -2.90 -4.45
N ALA A 5 -7.96 -4.16 -4.80
CA ALA A 5 -7.37 -4.82 -5.95
C ALA A 5 -7.75 -4.15 -7.28
N TRP A 6 -8.96 -3.60 -7.40
CA TRP A 6 -9.37 -2.84 -8.60
C TRP A 6 -8.54 -1.57 -8.86
N MET A 7 -7.88 -1.02 -7.83
CA MET A 7 -6.97 0.12 -7.95
C MET A 7 -5.53 -0.33 -8.18
N LEU A 8 -5.21 -1.58 -7.86
CA LEU A 8 -3.84 -2.11 -7.89
C LEU A 8 -3.46 -2.70 -9.25
N VAL A 9 -4.42 -3.26 -9.98
CA VAL A 9 -4.16 -3.92 -11.26
C VAL A 9 -5.08 -3.46 -12.39
N PRO A 10 -4.59 -3.39 -13.63
CA PRO A 10 -5.43 -3.14 -14.79
C PRO A 10 -6.33 -4.36 -15.08
N GLY A 11 -7.47 -4.12 -15.71
CA GLY A 11 -8.35 -5.19 -16.19
C GLY A 11 -9.20 -5.86 -15.11
N TRP A 12 -9.35 -5.25 -13.92
CA TRP A 12 -10.24 -5.73 -12.89
C TRP A 12 -11.71 -5.69 -13.34
N GLU A 13 -12.40 -6.84 -13.27
CA GLU A 13 -13.84 -6.97 -13.51
C GLU A 13 -14.56 -7.22 -12.17
N ARG A 14 -15.34 -6.23 -11.71
CA ARG A 14 -16.10 -6.32 -10.45
C ARG A 14 -17.04 -7.53 -10.46
N GLY A 15 -16.98 -8.34 -9.40
CA GLY A 15 -17.79 -9.55 -9.24
C GLY A 15 -17.34 -10.74 -10.08
N ARG A 16 -16.17 -10.66 -10.75
CA ARG A 16 -15.59 -11.74 -11.56
C ARG A 16 -14.12 -11.98 -11.26
N SER A 17 -13.32 -10.91 -11.24
CA SER A 17 -11.91 -10.98 -10.88
C SER A 17 -11.75 -11.30 -9.39
N THR A 18 -10.67 -12.00 -9.05
CA THR A 18 -10.22 -12.18 -7.67
C THR A 18 -8.75 -11.73 -7.53
N PRO A 19 -8.30 -11.36 -6.33
CA PRO A 19 -6.92 -10.99 -6.09
C PRO A 19 -5.95 -12.11 -6.49
N GLU A 20 -6.28 -13.38 -6.18
CA GLU A 20 -5.46 -14.55 -6.51
C GLU A 20 -5.33 -14.73 -8.03
N ALA A 21 -6.45 -14.63 -8.75
CA ALA A 21 -6.47 -14.84 -10.19
C ALA A 21 -5.66 -13.79 -10.96
N LEU A 22 -5.53 -12.58 -10.41
CA LEU A 22 -4.77 -11.48 -10.98
C LEU A 22 -3.40 -11.27 -10.31
N GLY A 23 -3.01 -12.12 -9.36
CA GLY A 23 -1.73 -12.05 -8.67
C GLY A 23 -1.54 -10.79 -7.80
N VAL A 24 -2.63 -10.23 -7.27
CA VAL A 24 -2.60 -9.04 -6.42
C VAL A 24 -2.13 -9.43 -5.02
N THR A 25 -0.95 -8.95 -4.64
CA THR A 25 -0.31 -9.23 -3.34
C THR A 25 0.28 -7.95 -2.73
N LEU A 26 0.87 -8.02 -1.53
CA LEU A 26 1.65 -6.92 -0.96
C LEU A 26 2.80 -6.48 -1.87
N GLN A 27 3.31 -7.37 -2.75
CA GLN A 27 4.28 -6.99 -3.79
C GLN A 27 3.67 -5.96 -4.76
N THR A 28 2.42 -6.15 -5.18
CA THR A 28 1.71 -5.19 -6.04
C THR A 28 1.55 -3.84 -5.35
N VAL A 29 1.24 -3.85 -4.04
CA VAL A 29 1.17 -2.62 -3.24
C VAL A 29 2.53 -1.91 -3.18
N ALA A 30 3.61 -2.67 -2.96
CA ALA A 30 4.97 -2.13 -2.96
C ALA A 30 5.39 -1.58 -4.34
N ASP A 31 4.96 -2.20 -5.45
CA ASP A 31 5.20 -1.67 -6.81
C ASP A 31 4.55 -0.30 -7.01
N HIS A 32 3.36 -0.10 -6.45
CA HIS A 32 2.69 1.21 -6.46
C HIS A 32 3.44 2.24 -5.61
N ILE A 33 4.01 1.84 -4.48
CA ILE A 33 4.87 2.71 -3.65
C ILE A 33 6.11 3.12 -4.44
N ASP A 34 6.80 2.17 -5.05
CA ASP A 34 7.97 2.41 -5.89
C ASP A 34 7.65 3.39 -7.02
N HIS A 35 6.51 3.20 -7.69
CA HIS A 35 6.06 4.08 -8.77
C HIS A 35 5.77 5.51 -8.27
N VAL A 36 4.96 5.65 -7.22
CA VAL A 36 4.59 6.98 -6.67
C VAL A 36 5.82 7.73 -6.17
N CYS A 37 6.72 7.06 -5.46
CA CYS A 37 7.94 7.68 -4.97
C CYS A 37 8.94 7.96 -6.09
N GLY A 38 9.00 7.13 -7.13
CA GLY A 38 9.78 7.39 -8.33
C GLY A 38 9.30 8.65 -9.05
N LEU A 39 7.99 8.86 -9.16
CA LEU A 39 7.39 10.09 -9.70
C LEU A 39 7.66 11.32 -8.82
N ALA A 40 7.56 11.18 -7.50
CA ALA A 40 7.84 12.26 -6.54
C ALA A 40 9.34 12.55 -6.37
N GLY A 41 10.21 11.63 -6.81
CA GLY A 41 11.66 11.68 -6.65
C GLY A 41 12.17 11.37 -5.24
N ASN A 42 11.30 10.99 -4.29
CA ASN A 42 11.67 10.61 -2.92
C ASN A 42 10.51 9.91 -2.17
N ALA A 43 10.81 9.39 -0.97
CA ALA A 43 9.86 8.71 -0.08
C ALA A 43 8.83 9.64 0.58
N GLY A 44 9.08 10.95 0.59
CA GLY A 44 8.38 11.93 1.41
C GLY A 44 6.93 12.22 1.01
N HIS A 45 6.38 11.55 0.01
CA HIS A 45 5.06 11.88 -0.53
C HIS A 45 4.13 10.66 -0.67
N CYS A 46 4.51 9.51 -0.11
CA CYS A 46 3.68 8.31 -0.05
C CYS A 46 3.20 8.03 1.39
N MET A 47 1.93 7.63 1.53
CA MET A 47 1.31 7.24 2.80
C MET A 47 0.48 5.98 2.58
N ILE A 48 0.28 5.15 3.62
CA ILE A 48 -0.60 3.99 3.57
C ILE A 48 -2.03 4.41 3.88
N GLY A 49 -2.97 4.02 3.03
CA GLY A 49 -4.41 4.16 3.24
C GLY A 49 -5.08 2.90 2.73
N SER A 50 -5.19 1.90 3.60
CA SER A 50 -5.62 0.55 3.20
C SER A 50 -7.10 0.45 2.87
N ASP A 51 -7.94 1.26 3.53
CA ASP A 51 -9.40 1.20 3.40
C ASP A 51 -9.96 -0.20 3.69
N LEU A 52 -9.28 -0.97 4.55
CA LEU A 52 -9.81 -2.23 5.06
C LEU A 52 -11.14 -1.97 5.78
N ASP A 53 -12.15 -2.78 5.48
CA ASP A 53 -13.56 -2.61 5.89
C ASP A 53 -14.28 -1.39 5.25
N GLY A 54 -13.67 -0.74 4.26
CA GLY A 54 -14.16 0.44 3.53
C GLY A 54 -15.21 0.17 2.44
N ALA A 55 -16.07 -0.84 2.64
CA ALA A 55 -17.01 -1.44 1.65
C ALA A 55 -16.44 -2.56 0.76
N PHE A 56 -15.24 -3.05 1.09
CA PHE A 56 -14.71 -4.33 0.63
C PHE A 56 -13.99 -5.05 1.78
N GLY A 57 -14.07 -6.38 1.79
CA GLY A 57 -13.34 -7.25 2.70
C GLY A 57 -12.20 -7.99 1.99
N GLN A 58 -11.95 -9.22 2.45
CA GLN A 58 -10.90 -10.08 1.88
C GLN A 58 -11.06 -10.34 0.37
N GLU A 59 -12.28 -10.23 -0.15
CA GLU A 59 -12.58 -10.49 -1.56
C GLU A 59 -11.89 -9.55 -2.56
N GLN A 60 -11.42 -8.39 -2.10
CA GLN A 60 -10.73 -7.40 -2.94
C GLN A 60 -9.44 -6.87 -2.33
N CYS A 61 -9.01 -7.35 -1.16
CA CYS A 61 -7.69 -7.02 -0.63
C CYS A 61 -6.59 -7.87 -1.32
N PRO A 62 -5.30 -7.57 -1.16
CA PRO A 62 -4.24 -8.42 -1.69
C PRO A 62 -4.35 -9.83 -1.08
N SER A 63 -4.12 -10.88 -1.88
CA SER A 63 -4.41 -12.28 -1.47
C SER A 63 -3.54 -12.79 -0.30
N ASP A 64 -2.47 -12.09 0.03
CA ASP A 64 -1.56 -12.35 1.15
C ASP A 64 -1.82 -11.44 2.37
N VAL A 65 -2.99 -10.79 2.42
CA VAL A 65 -3.48 -10.00 3.56
C VAL A 65 -4.76 -10.64 4.07
N GLU A 66 -4.70 -11.30 5.23
CA GLU A 66 -5.88 -11.91 5.84
C GLU A 66 -6.54 -10.93 6.83
N THR A 67 -5.72 -10.19 7.58
CA THR A 67 -6.16 -9.27 8.63
C THR A 67 -5.38 -7.96 8.57
N ILE A 68 -5.83 -6.97 9.35
CA ILE A 68 -5.09 -5.71 9.54
C ILE A 68 -3.65 -5.94 10.03
N ALA A 69 -3.36 -7.04 10.71
CA ALA A 69 -2.02 -7.34 11.21
C ALA A 69 -1.01 -7.59 10.08
N ASP A 70 -1.47 -8.07 8.93
CA ASP A 70 -0.58 -8.44 7.81
C ASP A 70 -0.01 -7.22 7.09
N LEU A 71 -0.56 -6.02 7.33
CA LEU A 71 0.03 -4.76 6.85
C LEU A 71 1.43 -4.54 7.44
N ALA A 72 1.74 -5.14 8.60
CA ALA A 72 3.07 -5.08 9.21
C ALA A 72 4.14 -5.80 8.36
N ASN A 73 3.75 -6.62 7.38
CA ASN A 73 4.67 -7.25 6.45
C ASN A 73 5.20 -6.27 5.38
N LEU A 74 4.48 -5.16 5.11
CA LEU A 74 4.85 -4.20 4.08
C LEU A 74 6.18 -3.46 4.37
N PRO A 75 6.46 -2.97 5.59
CA PRO A 75 7.79 -2.43 5.93
C PRO A 75 8.93 -3.42 5.68
N ALA A 76 8.79 -4.68 6.11
CA ALA A 76 9.80 -5.71 5.89
C ALA A 76 10.00 -5.99 4.39
N LEU A 77 8.92 -5.98 3.62
CA LEU A 77 8.97 -6.10 2.17
C LEU A 77 9.73 -4.94 1.52
N LEU A 78 9.45 -3.70 1.90
CA LEU A 78 10.17 -2.52 1.39
C LEU A 78 11.67 -2.58 1.73
N LEU A 79 12.03 -2.97 2.95
CA LEU A 79 13.43 -3.19 3.33
C LEU A 79 14.10 -4.25 2.43
N SER A 80 13.41 -5.35 2.13
CA SER A 80 13.92 -6.40 1.24
C SER A 80 14.13 -5.91 -0.21
N ARG A 81 13.45 -4.82 -0.61
CA ARG A 81 13.59 -4.15 -1.90
C ARG A 81 14.69 -3.08 -1.91
N GLY A 82 15.42 -2.88 -0.81
CA GLY A 82 16.54 -1.94 -0.74
C GLY A 82 16.16 -0.52 -0.32
N TRP A 83 14.93 -0.30 0.15
CA TRP A 83 14.56 0.95 0.80
C TRP A 83 15.36 1.14 2.10
N SER A 84 15.74 2.38 2.40
CA SER A 84 16.42 2.69 3.66
C SER A 84 15.43 2.64 4.84
N ASP A 85 15.93 2.36 6.04
CA ASP A 85 15.10 2.40 7.26
C ASP A 85 14.37 3.75 7.41
N ALA A 86 15.05 4.85 7.08
CA ALA A 86 14.50 6.19 7.15
C ALA A 86 13.33 6.40 6.16
N ASP A 87 13.45 5.88 4.93
CA ASP A 87 12.38 5.98 3.94
C ASP A 87 11.18 5.09 4.30
N VAL A 88 11.45 3.90 4.84
CA VAL A 88 10.40 3.00 5.32
C VAL A 88 9.64 3.64 6.49
N GLU A 89 10.32 4.30 7.43
CA GLU A 89 9.68 5.04 8.52
C GLU A 89 8.78 6.18 7.99
N LEU A 90 9.26 6.92 6.98
CA LEU A 90 8.47 7.95 6.31
C LEU A 90 7.19 7.39 5.70
N ILE A 91 7.27 6.29 4.95
CA ILE A 91 6.13 5.68 4.28
C ILE A 91 5.15 5.06 5.30
N ALA A 92 5.66 4.39 6.33
CA ALA A 92 4.86 3.70 7.33
C ALA A 92 4.00 4.67 8.16
N HIS A 93 4.58 5.80 8.60
CA HIS A 93 3.83 6.80 9.38
C HIS A 93 4.41 8.22 9.33
N GLY A 94 5.70 8.40 9.05
CA GLY A 94 6.36 9.70 9.16
C GLY A 94 5.72 10.78 8.28
N ASN A 95 5.31 10.42 7.06
CA ASN A 95 4.66 11.35 6.12
C ASN A 95 3.29 11.82 6.59
N VAL A 96 2.43 10.91 7.07
CA VAL A 96 1.10 11.28 7.55
C VAL A 96 1.18 12.14 8.80
N LEU A 97 2.08 11.80 9.73
CA LEU A 97 2.29 12.58 10.95
C LEU A 97 2.82 13.99 10.63
N ARG A 98 3.80 14.10 9.72
CA ARG A 98 4.33 15.39 9.27
C ARG A 98 3.25 16.24 8.62
N PHE A 99 2.44 15.65 7.74
CA PHE A 99 1.34 16.34 7.07
C PHE A 99 0.29 16.84 8.07
N LEU A 100 -0.23 15.95 8.93
CA LEU A 100 -1.26 16.28 9.91
C LEU A 100 -0.81 17.39 10.88
N ARG A 101 0.42 17.29 11.42
CA ARG A 101 0.98 18.34 12.31
C ARG A 101 1.14 19.69 11.61
N GLY A 102 1.37 19.69 10.30
CA GLY A 102 1.52 20.91 9.51
C GLY A 102 0.20 21.65 9.27
N VAL A 103 -0.90 20.90 9.09
CA VAL A 103 -2.23 21.46 8.76
C VAL A 103 -3.08 21.76 9.99
N TRP A 104 -2.88 21.06 11.10
CA TRP A 104 -3.74 21.15 12.30
C TRP A 104 -3.36 22.28 13.26
N LYS A 105 -3.05 23.46 12.71
CA LYS A 105 -2.69 24.67 13.47
C LYS A 105 -3.91 25.42 13.98
#